data_AF-A0A1E4SIX5-F1
#
_entry.id   AF-A0A1E4SIX5-F1
#
_cell.length_a   1.000
_cell.length_b   1.000
_cell.length_c   1.000
_cell.angle_alpha   90.00
_cell.angle_beta   90.00
_cell.angle_gamma   90.00
#
_symmetry.space_group_name_H-M   'P 1'
#
loop_
_entity.id
_entity.type
_entity.pdbx_description
1 polymer ?
#
loop_
_entity_poly.entity_id
_entity_poly.type
_entity_poly.pdbx_seq_one_letter_code
_entity_poly.pdbx_strand_id
1 'polypeptide(L)'
;MLRASTLRNLGRVGRVRHFSAVSRLNASAPSSEPKPFHNAMGQPAQRFSGEPGTFGKTTFSEVMDEVDMTFGRDDDPKKVEKQNSKIRHFTINFGPQHPAAHGVLRLILELHGEEIVRADPHVGLLHRGTEKLIESKTYMQALPYFDRLDYVSMMTNELVFALAVEKLLNVEVPLRAKYIRTLFGEITRVLNHCMSVLSHIMDVGGLTPFLWGFEEREKLMEFYERVSGARLHAAYVRPGGVSQDLPVGLLDDIYMWATQFGDRIDETEELVTDNRIWKDRTVDVGVVSAEDALNYSLSGVMLRGSGIPFDIRKSQPYDAYDLVDFDVAVGINGDCYDRYLIRMAEFRQSLRIIFQCINDMPEGPVKVEDYKISPPPRAAMKEDMEALIHHFLLFTKGFAVPAGETYTAIEAPKGEMAVYVVSDGSERPYRCKIRAPGFPHLGAFDHISRGNLLADAVAIIGTMDLVFGEVDR
;
A
#
# COMPACT_ATOMS: atom_id res chain seq x y z
N MET A 1 47.93 38.54 0.52
CA MET A 1 49.16 38.68 -0.30
C MET A 1 49.30 37.45 -1.18
N LEU A 2 49.37 37.69 -2.49
CA LEU A 2 49.58 36.73 -3.58
C LEU A 2 50.88 35.91 -3.41
N ARG A 3 50.87 34.62 -3.81
CA ARG A 3 51.44 34.07 -5.07
C ARG A 3 52.01 32.65 -4.93
N ALA A 4 51.39 31.76 -5.70
CA ALA A 4 51.92 30.67 -6.54
C ALA A 4 53.34 30.12 -6.29
N SER A 5 53.43 28.80 -6.13
CA SER A 5 54.62 27.98 -6.35
C SER A 5 54.33 26.85 -7.34
N THR A 6 54.88 26.98 -8.55
CA THR A 6 55.04 25.94 -9.57
C THR A 6 56.53 25.78 -9.84
N LEU A 7 57.03 24.55 -9.96
CA LEU A 7 58.15 24.11 -10.82
C LEU A 7 58.37 22.59 -10.57
N ARG A 8 57.92 21.73 -11.50
CA ARG A 8 58.71 21.08 -12.59
C ARG A 8 59.74 20.04 -12.11
N ASN A 9 59.42 18.78 -12.40
CA ASN A 9 60.28 17.59 -12.52
C ASN A 9 59.44 16.58 -13.33
N LEU A 10 59.89 15.72 -14.24
CA LEU A 10 61.19 15.25 -14.71
C LEU A 10 60.89 14.52 -16.04
N GLY A 11 61.77 14.62 -17.04
CA GLY A 11 61.68 13.85 -18.28
C GLY A 11 62.22 12.42 -18.15
N ARG A 12 61.38 11.43 -18.54
CA ARG A 12 61.63 10.34 -19.52
C ARG A 12 63.06 9.72 -19.56
N VAL A 13 63.33 8.40 -19.48
CA VAL A 13 62.74 7.18 -20.09
C VAL A 13 63.33 5.91 -19.41
N GLY A 14 62.57 4.80 -19.29
CA GLY A 14 63.17 3.45 -19.14
C GLY A 14 62.24 2.31 -18.64
N ARG A 15 61.52 1.66 -19.57
CA ARG A 15 60.63 0.45 -19.49
C ARG A 15 60.84 -0.58 -18.35
N VAL A 16 59.75 -1.01 -17.68
CA VAL A 16 59.45 -2.41 -17.27
C VAL A 16 57.92 -2.69 -17.24
N ARG A 17 57.56 -3.94 -17.57
CA ARG A 17 56.26 -4.60 -17.84
C ARG A 17 55.18 -4.47 -16.75
N HIS A 18 53.90 -4.41 -17.15
CA HIS A 18 52.73 -4.62 -16.29
C HIS A 18 52.27 -6.09 -16.35
N PHE A 19 52.22 -6.74 -15.19
CA PHE A 19 51.49 -8.00 -14.95
C PHE A 19 50.45 -7.73 -13.87
N SER A 20 49.16 -7.81 -14.20
CA SER A 20 48.07 -7.81 -13.23
C SER A 20 47.75 -9.26 -12.84
N ALA A 21 47.94 -9.60 -11.56
CA ALA A 21 47.56 -10.88 -10.99
C ALA A 21 46.14 -10.80 -10.42
N VAL A 22 45.24 -11.66 -10.92
CA VAL A 22 44.09 -12.16 -10.16
C VAL A 22 44.02 -13.66 -10.41
N SER A 23 44.19 -14.41 -9.33
CA SER A 23 44.24 -15.87 -9.24
C SER A 23 42.90 -16.53 -9.60
N ARG A 24 42.91 -17.46 -10.55
CA ARG A 24 41.82 -18.42 -10.77
C ARG A 24 42.05 -19.62 -9.85
N LEU A 25 41.15 -19.83 -8.90
CA LEU A 25 41.02 -21.09 -8.16
C LEU A 25 40.19 -22.06 -9.02
N ASN A 26 40.80 -23.19 -9.35
CA ASN A 26 40.19 -24.30 -10.08
C ASN A 26 39.16 -25.03 -9.20
N ALA A 27 37.91 -25.07 -9.64
CA ALA A 27 36.94 -26.08 -9.22
C ALA A 27 36.80 -27.10 -10.35
N SER A 28 37.03 -28.38 -10.03
CA SER A 28 36.97 -29.55 -10.92
C SER A 28 35.58 -29.72 -11.55
N ALA A 29 35.51 -29.75 -12.88
CA ALA A 29 34.31 -30.09 -13.63
C ALA A 29 34.04 -31.60 -13.59
N PRO A 30 32.80 -32.07 -13.37
CA PRO A 30 32.44 -33.48 -13.53
C PRO A 30 32.37 -33.86 -15.01
N SER A 31 33.03 -34.96 -15.36
CA SER A 31 33.15 -35.53 -16.72
C SER A 31 31.92 -36.34 -17.12
N SER A 32 30.76 -35.71 -17.24
CA SER A 32 29.55 -36.31 -17.82
C SER A 32 28.95 -35.41 -18.88
N GLU A 33 28.74 -35.92 -20.09
CA GLU A 33 28.07 -35.21 -21.19
C GLU A 33 26.73 -34.60 -20.73
N PRO A 34 26.41 -33.36 -21.12
CA PRO A 34 25.17 -32.71 -20.70
C PRO A 34 23.96 -33.43 -21.31
N LYS A 35 23.02 -33.87 -20.47
CA LYS A 35 21.75 -34.44 -20.92
C LYS A 35 20.97 -33.39 -21.73
N PRO A 36 20.38 -33.76 -22.88
CA PRO A 36 19.63 -32.81 -23.70
C PRO A 36 18.36 -32.35 -22.95
N PHE A 37 18.15 -31.04 -22.89
CA PHE A 37 16.92 -30.44 -22.37
C PHE A 37 15.77 -30.67 -23.36
N HIS A 38 14.61 -31.10 -22.87
CA HIS A 38 13.39 -31.27 -23.64
C HIS A 38 12.28 -30.40 -23.03
N ASN A 39 11.43 -29.82 -23.88
CA ASN A 39 10.24 -29.09 -23.43
C ASN A 39 9.21 -30.08 -22.84
N ALA A 40 8.16 -29.59 -22.17
CA ALA A 40 7.14 -30.42 -21.50
C ALA A 40 6.42 -31.45 -22.41
N MET A 41 6.54 -31.32 -23.75
CA MET A 41 6.05 -32.28 -24.74
C MET A 41 7.13 -33.23 -25.30
N GLY A 42 8.32 -33.29 -24.70
CA GLY A 42 9.37 -34.25 -25.06
C GLY A 42 10.20 -33.91 -26.31
N GLN A 43 10.07 -32.70 -26.87
CA GLN A 43 10.85 -32.28 -28.04
C GLN A 43 12.14 -31.54 -27.63
N PRO A 44 13.26 -31.74 -28.35
CA PRO A 44 14.52 -31.05 -28.09
C PRO A 44 14.45 -29.56 -28.45
N ALA A 45 15.19 -28.73 -27.70
CA ALA A 45 15.27 -27.29 -27.95
C ALA A 45 15.77 -26.98 -29.37
N GLN A 46 15.12 -26.02 -30.04
CA GLN A 46 15.46 -25.61 -31.40
C GLN A 46 16.87 -25.02 -31.43
N ARG A 47 17.78 -25.65 -32.20
CA ARG A 47 19.16 -25.18 -32.38
C ARG A 47 19.23 -24.13 -33.48
N PHE A 48 20.07 -23.12 -33.27
CA PHE A 48 20.47 -22.15 -34.28
C PHE A 48 21.16 -22.89 -35.45
N SER A 49 20.61 -22.83 -36.66
CA SER A 49 21.24 -23.41 -37.84
C SER A 49 22.44 -22.55 -38.27
N GLY A 50 23.58 -23.19 -38.47
CA GLY A 50 24.89 -22.54 -38.63
C GLY A 50 25.19 -21.98 -40.02
N GLU A 51 24.44 -20.98 -40.48
CA GLU A 51 24.87 -20.12 -41.58
C GLU A 51 24.79 -18.63 -41.15
N PRO A 52 25.83 -17.81 -41.40
CA PRO A 52 25.81 -16.41 -41.00
C PRO A 52 25.00 -15.59 -42.02
N GLY A 53 23.79 -15.16 -41.64
CA GLY A 53 23.08 -14.08 -42.36
C GLY A 53 21.57 -14.22 -42.56
N THR A 54 20.94 -15.33 -42.20
CA THR A 54 19.49 -15.51 -42.34
C THR A 54 18.83 -15.71 -40.97
N PHE A 55 18.11 -14.70 -40.51
CA PHE A 55 17.15 -14.87 -39.42
C PHE A 55 15.99 -15.73 -39.93
N GLY A 56 15.57 -16.72 -39.13
CA GLY A 56 14.30 -17.40 -39.37
C GLY A 56 13.15 -16.38 -39.35
N LYS A 57 12.11 -16.66 -40.13
CA LYS A 57 10.89 -15.84 -40.25
C LYS A 57 10.28 -15.60 -38.85
N THR A 58 10.17 -14.35 -38.43
CA THR A 58 9.76 -13.94 -37.06
C THR A 58 8.43 -13.20 -37.02
N THR A 59 7.83 -12.90 -38.17
CA THR A 59 6.58 -12.13 -38.29
C THR A 59 5.40 -13.01 -38.68
N PHE A 60 4.28 -12.77 -37.99
CA PHE A 60 3.02 -13.52 -38.08
C PHE A 60 2.43 -13.60 -39.50
N SER A 61 2.74 -12.63 -40.35
CA SER A 61 2.32 -12.58 -41.75
C SER A 61 2.94 -13.68 -42.62
N GLU A 62 4.19 -14.08 -42.35
CA GLU A 62 4.90 -15.01 -43.23
C GLU A 62 4.56 -16.49 -42.96
N VAL A 63 3.87 -16.76 -41.84
CA VAL A 63 3.35 -18.09 -41.46
C VAL A 63 1.95 -18.32 -42.04
N MET A 64 1.21 -17.25 -42.33
CA MET A 64 -0.15 -17.30 -42.88
C MET A 64 -0.17 -17.73 -44.36
N ASP A 65 0.89 -17.43 -45.12
CA ASP A 65 0.99 -17.79 -46.54
C ASP A 65 1.19 -19.30 -46.78
N GLU A 66 1.47 -20.10 -45.74
CA GLU A 66 1.60 -21.57 -45.84
C GLU A 66 0.34 -22.32 -45.37
N VAL A 67 -0.71 -21.62 -44.93
CA VAL A 67 -1.99 -22.27 -44.60
C VAL A 67 -2.81 -22.43 -45.87
N ASP A 68 -2.78 -23.63 -46.43
CA ASP A 68 -3.55 -24.01 -47.61
C ASP A 68 -5.06 -23.87 -47.33
N MET A 69 -5.67 -22.77 -47.78
CA MET A 69 -7.12 -22.49 -47.66
C MET A 69 -7.93 -23.25 -48.71
N THR A 70 -7.65 -24.54 -48.89
CA THR A 70 -8.50 -25.43 -49.69
C THR A 70 -9.50 -26.12 -48.77
N PHE A 71 -10.80 -25.96 -49.06
CA PHE A 71 -11.88 -26.65 -48.36
C PHE A 71 -11.65 -28.16 -48.43
N GLY A 72 -11.15 -28.73 -47.33
CA GLY A 72 -11.01 -30.17 -47.15
C GLY A 72 -12.38 -30.84 -47.08
N ARG A 73 -12.46 -32.06 -47.59
CA ARG A 73 -13.68 -32.88 -47.71
C ARG A 73 -14.17 -33.46 -46.37
N ASP A 74 -13.94 -32.73 -45.27
CA ASP A 74 -14.25 -33.14 -43.89
C ASP A 74 -15.43 -32.35 -43.28
N ASP A 75 -16.06 -31.44 -44.02
CA ASP A 75 -17.27 -30.71 -43.62
C ASP A 75 -18.55 -31.58 -43.78
N ASP A 76 -18.57 -32.72 -43.10
CA ASP A 76 -19.78 -33.55 -42.96
C ASP A 76 -20.70 -32.94 -41.86
N PRO A 77 -21.95 -32.54 -42.18
CA PRO A 77 -22.86 -31.86 -41.25
C PRO A 77 -23.35 -32.74 -40.07
N LYS A 78 -22.92 -34.02 -40.00
CA LYS A 78 -23.26 -34.96 -38.93
C LYS A 78 -22.20 -35.06 -37.81
N LYS A 79 -21.06 -34.36 -37.92
CA LYS A 79 -19.96 -34.40 -36.91
C LYS A 79 -19.83 -33.13 -36.05
N VAL A 80 -20.80 -32.22 -36.12
CA VAL A 80 -20.74 -30.89 -35.48
C VAL A 80 -20.78 -30.98 -33.94
N GLU A 81 -21.36 -32.03 -33.37
CA GLU A 81 -21.56 -32.14 -31.90
C GLU A 81 -20.26 -32.31 -31.08
N LYS A 82 -19.11 -32.62 -31.69
CA LYS A 82 -17.83 -32.85 -30.95
C LYS A 82 -16.73 -31.79 -31.18
N GLN A 83 -16.93 -30.84 -32.08
CA GLN A 83 -15.89 -29.84 -32.41
C GLN A 83 -15.74 -28.73 -31.36
N ASN A 84 -16.74 -28.51 -30.49
CA ASN A 84 -16.71 -27.47 -29.45
C ASN A 84 -16.07 -27.90 -28.11
N SER A 85 -15.29 -28.98 -28.07
CA SER A 85 -14.84 -29.57 -26.79
C SER A 85 -13.57 -28.95 -26.17
N LYS A 86 -12.88 -28.03 -26.87
CA LYS A 86 -11.72 -27.31 -26.31
C LYS A 86 -11.81 -25.82 -26.61
N ILE A 87 -12.44 -25.08 -25.70
CA ILE A 87 -12.40 -23.62 -25.69
C ILE A 87 -10.94 -23.21 -25.48
N ARG A 88 -10.34 -22.54 -26.47
CA ARG A 88 -8.99 -21.97 -26.35
C ARG A 88 -9.13 -20.58 -25.73
N HIS A 89 -8.78 -20.46 -24.46
CA HIS A 89 -8.73 -19.17 -23.78
C HIS A 89 -7.54 -18.35 -24.27
N PHE A 90 -7.75 -17.05 -24.44
CA PHE A 90 -6.68 -16.11 -24.78
C PHE A 90 -6.09 -15.57 -23.49
N THR A 91 -4.77 -15.64 -23.33
CA THR A 91 -4.09 -15.14 -22.12
C THR A 91 -3.51 -13.76 -22.38
N ILE A 92 -3.94 -12.75 -21.63
CA ILE A 92 -3.36 -11.41 -21.64
C ILE A 92 -2.51 -11.21 -20.38
N ASN A 93 -1.33 -10.61 -20.56
CA ASN A 93 -0.48 -10.19 -19.46
C ASN A 93 -0.60 -8.68 -19.28
N PHE A 94 -1.30 -8.26 -18.23
CA PHE A 94 -1.30 -6.88 -17.79
C PHE A 94 0.02 -6.61 -17.06
N GLY A 95 0.91 -5.89 -17.75
CA GLY A 95 2.27 -5.69 -17.27
C GLY A 95 2.40 -4.59 -16.21
N PRO A 96 3.53 -4.56 -15.46
CA PRO A 96 3.78 -3.56 -14.40
C PRO A 96 3.91 -2.11 -14.88
N GLN A 97 3.97 -1.86 -16.19
CA GLN A 97 4.11 -0.52 -16.75
C GLN A 97 2.75 0.14 -17.00
N HIS A 98 1.65 -0.61 -16.93
CA HIS A 98 0.34 -0.10 -17.28
C HIS A 98 -0.13 0.96 -16.26
N PRO A 99 -0.63 2.13 -16.69
CA PRO A 99 -1.04 3.20 -15.77
C PRO A 99 -2.07 2.76 -14.72
N ALA A 100 -3.08 2.00 -15.14
CA ALA A 100 -4.14 1.48 -14.27
C ALA A 100 -3.71 0.28 -13.38
N ALA A 101 -2.42 -0.09 -13.38
CA ALA A 101 -1.88 -1.09 -12.46
C ALA A 101 -1.47 -0.49 -11.10
N HIS A 102 -1.69 0.82 -10.87
CA HIS A 102 -1.35 1.57 -9.65
C HIS A 102 0.03 1.27 -9.06
N GLY A 103 1.04 1.18 -9.93
CA GLY A 103 2.38 0.76 -9.58
C GLY A 103 2.75 -0.52 -10.30
N VAL A 104 3.27 -1.50 -9.57
CA VAL A 104 3.86 -2.70 -10.14
C VAL A 104 3.01 -3.94 -9.86
N LEU A 105 1.86 -4.03 -10.54
CA LEU A 105 1.07 -5.26 -10.60
C LEU A 105 1.32 -6.00 -11.91
N ARG A 106 1.49 -7.32 -11.83
CA ARG A 106 1.43 -8.18 -13.01
C ARG A 106 0.21 -9.08 -12.90
N LEU A 107 -0.75 -8.89 -13.79
CA LEU A 107 -2.00 -9.66 -13.79
C LEU A 107 -2.08 -10.52 -15.05
N ILE A 108 -2.13 -11.84 -14.89
CA ILE A 108 -2.38 -12.77 -16.00
C ILE A 108 -3.87 -13.04 -16.05
N LEU A 109 -4.52 -12.59 -17.11
CA LEU A 109 -5.94 -12.77 -17.34
C LEU A 109 -6.16 -13.83 -18.42
N GLU A 110 -6.97 -14.84 -18.12
CA GLU A 110 -7.51 -15.77 -19.10
C GLU A 110 -8.89 -15.28 -19.54
N LEU A 111 -8.99 -14.91 -20.81
CA LEU A 111 -10.19 -14.32 -21.40
C LEU A 111 -10.89 -15.30 -22.33
N HIS A 112 -12.21 -15.23 -22.33
CA HIS A 112 -13.08 -15.79 -23.34
C HIS A 112 -13.75 -14.65 -24.10
N GLY A 113 -13.18 -14.25 -25.24
CA GLY A 113 -13.55 -13.00 -25.88
C GLY A 113 -13.14 -11.82 -25.01
N GLU A 114 -14.12 -11.09 -24.46
CA GLU A 114 -13.91 -9.97 -23.52
C GLU A 114 -14.16 -10.33 -22.05
N GLU A 115 -14.79 -11.48 -21.79
CA GLU A 115 -15.14 -11.94 -20.43
C GLU A 115 -13.95 -12.60 -19.75
N ILE A 116 -13.74 -12.28 -18.47
CA ILE A 116 -12.68 -12.85 -17.64
C ILE A 116 -13.14 -14.21 -17.08
N VAL A 117 -12.38 -15.25 -17.40
CA VAL A 117 -12.60 -16.62 -16.86
C VAL A 117 -11.76 -16.86 -15.62
N ARG A 118 -10.52 -16.34 -15.62
CA ARG A 118 -9.59 -16.47 -14.51
C ARG A 118 -8.64 -15.29 -14.47
N ALA A 119 -8.36 -14.79 -13.27
CA ALA A 119 -7.34 -13.79 -13.03
C ALA A 119 -6.28 -14.32 -12.05
N ASP A 120 -5.01 -14.19 -12.40
CA ASP A 120 -3.88 -14.55 -11.53
C ASP A 120 -3.01 -13.30 -11.27
N PRO A 121 -3.16 -12.63 -10.09
CA PRO A 121 -2.34 -11.51 -9.71
C PRO A 121 -0.99 -11.98 -9.16
N HIS A 122 0.08 -11.76 -9.94
CA HIS A 122 1.44 -11.94 -9.47
C HIS A 122 1.93 -10.68 -8.73
N VAL A 123 2.18 -10.86 -7.45
CA VAL A 123 2.73 -9.84 -6.54
C VAL A 123 4.15 -10.19 -6.09
N GLY A 124 4.82 -9.27 -5.40
CA GLY A 124 6.19 -9.42 -4.91
C GLY A 124 7.22 -8.54 -5.64
N LEU A 125 6.80 -7.74 -6.62
CA LEU A 125 7.69 -6.83 -7.36
C LEU A 125 8.19 -5.69 -6.48
N LEU A 126 7.45 -5.32 -5.42
CA LEU A 126 7.83 -4.31 -4.45
C LEU A 126 8.20 -4.90 -3.07
N HIS A 127 8.42 -6.22 -2.99
CA HIS A 127 8.75 -6.87 -1.73
C HIS A 127 10.17 -6.49 -1.29
N ARG A 128 10.26 -5.87 -0.10
CA ARG A 128 11.52 -5.34 0.46
C ARG A 128 12.02 -6.12 1.68
N GLY A 129 11.34 -7.19 2.09
CA GLY A 129 11.66 -7.92 3.32
C GLY A 129 11.54 -7.04 4.57
N THR A 130 10.52 -6.18 4.61
CA THR A 130 10.30 -5.19 5.68
C THR A 130 10.14 -5.85 7.04
N GLU A 131 9.34 -6.91 7.14
CA GLU A 131 9.15 -7.70 8.37
C GLU A 131 10.48 -8.24 8.88
N LYS A 132 11.39 -8.67 7.97
CA LYS A 132 12.69 -9.19 8.34
C LYS A 132 13.64 -8.09 8.83
N LEU A 133 13.56 -6.90 8.24
CA LEU A 133 14.36 -5.76 8.68
C LEU A 133 13.93 -5.29 10.07
N ILE A 134 12.63 -5.30 10.37
CA ILE A 134 12.07 -4.92 11.68
C ILE A 134 12.67 -5.77 12.81
N GLU A 135 12.86 -7.08 12.63
CA GLU A 135 13.47 -7.97 13.64
C GLU A 135 14.90 -7.55 14.04
N SER A 136 15.63 -6.86 13.16
CA SER A 136 17.00 -6.42 13.43
C SER A 136 17.10 -5.05 14.11
N LYS A 137 15.98 -4.33 14.24
CA LYS A 137 15.90 -2.94 14.69
C LYS A 137 15.19 -2.84 16.04
N THR A 138 15.42 -1.75 16.77
CA THR A 138 14.67 -1.48 18.01
C THR A 138 13.26 -0.98 17.68
N TYR A 139 12.33 -1.02 18.65
CA TYR A 139 10.96 -0.53 18.43
C TYR A 139 10.90 0.90 17.87
N MET A 140 11.71 1.82 18.40
CA MET A 140 11.76 3.20 17.92
C MET A 140 12.34 3.33 16.50
N GLN A 141 13.31 2.49 16.15
CA GLN A 141 13.89 2.44 14.80
C GLN A 141 12.99 1.70 13.80
N ALA A 142 12.10 0.84 14.27
CA ALA A 142 11.14 0.10 13.46
C ALA A 142 9.96 0.98 13.01
N LEU A 143 9.61 2.01 13.79
CA LEU A 143 8.48 2.90 13.52
C LEU A 143 8.44 3.45 12.07
N PRO A 144 9.53 4.00 11.49
CA PRO A 144 9.47 4.56 10.13
C PRO A 144 9.29 3.52 9.02
N TYR A 145 9.38 2.22 9.32
CA TYR A 145 9.00 1.20 8.34
C TYR A 145 7.49 1.18 8.14
N PHE A 146 6.69 1.44 9.17
CA PHE A 146 5.23 1.44 9.09
C PHE A 146 4.69 2.57 8.20
N ASP A 147 5.30 3.75 8.24
CA ASP A 147 4.98 4.88 7.33
C ASP A 147 5.18 4.59 5.84
N ARG A 148 6.02 3.60 5.54
CA ARG A 148 6.46 3.28 4.18
C ARG A 148 5.75 2.07 3.58
N LEU A 149 4.88 1.43 4.36
CA LEU A 149 4.04 0.31 3.90
C LEU A 149 2.92 0.89 3.04
N ASP A 150 1.86 1.37 3.68
CA ASP A 150 0.88 2.22 3.04
C ASP A 150 1.35 3.67 3.13
N TYR A 151 1.97 4.12 2.04
CA TYR A 151 2.52 5.48 1.92
C TYR A 151 1.43 6.55 1.71
N VAL A 152 0.16 6.18 1.64
CA VAL A 152 -0.96 7.11 1.55
C VAL A 152 -1.56 7.37 2.93
N SER A 153 -1.68 6.35 3.78
CA SER A 153 -2.09 6.55 5.17
C SER A 153 -0.99 6.25 6.19
N MET A 154 -0.10 7.22 6.35
CA MET A 154 1.11 7.11 7.17
C MET A 154 0.77 7.06 8.67
N MET A 155 0.01 8.04 9.19
CA MET A 155 -0.26 8.15 10.62
C MET A 155 -1.08 6.97 11.18
N THR A 156 -1.97 6.37 10.38
CA THR A 156 -2.70 5.17 10.81
C THR A 156 -1.76 3.98 10.97
N ASN A 157 -0.74 3.85 10.10
CA ASN A 157 0.25 2.78 10.22
C ASN A 157 1.16 3.00 11.43
N GLU A 158 1.54 4.24 11.72
CA GLU A 158 2.24 4.57 12.97
C GLU A 158 1.36 4.23 14.18
N LEU A 159 0.07 4.55 14.09
CA LEU A 159 -0.88 4.36 15.17
C LEU A 159 -1.08 2.89 15.52
N VAL A 160 -1.27 2.00 14.54
CA VAL A 160 -1.42 0.56 14.81
C VAL A 160 -0.19 -0.01 15.49
N PHE A 161 1.00 0.43 15.09
CA PHE A 161 2.24 -0.03 15.70
C PHE A 161 2.43 0.55 17.11
N ALA A 162 2.13 1.84 17.31
CA ALA A 162 2.17 2.48 18.61
C ALA A 162 1.22 1.82 19.60
N LEU A 163 -0.03 1.56 19.20
CA LEU A 163 -1.03 0.89 20.03
C LEU A 163 -0.64 -0.57 20.34
N ALA A 164 -0.04 -1.29 19.40
CA ALA A 164 0.49 -2.63 19.66
C ALA A 164 1.59 -2.62 20.72
N VAL A 165 2.54 -1.70 20.60
CA VAL A 165 3.64 -1.57 21.58
C VAL A 165 3.14 -1.07 22.93
N GLU A 166 2.19 -0.11 22.97
CA GLU A 166 1.58 0.41 24.19
C GLU A 166 0.80 -0.67 24.95
N LYS A 167 0.09 -1.54 24.22
CA LYS A 167 -0.61 -2.70 24.80
C LYS A 167 0.34 -3.72 25.40
N LEU A 168 1.52 -3.94 24.81
CA LEU A 168 2.55 -4.80 25.42
C LEU A 168 3.24 -4.15 26.64
N LEU A 169 3.40 -2.83 26.61
CA LEU A 169 3.98 -2.06 27.71
C LEU A 169 3.01 -1.84 28.88
N ASN A 170 1.70 -2.04 28.67
CA ASN A 170 0.63 -1.71 29.63
C ASN A 170 0.70 -0.25 30.09
N VAL A 171 0.84 0.67 29.14
CA VAL A 171 0.94 2.10 29.41
C VAL A 171 -0.23 2.84 28.80
N GLU A 172 -0.82 3.74 29.58
CA GLU A 172 -1.88 4.61 29.11
C GLU A 172 -1.31 5.95 28.63
N VAL A 173 -1.75 6.36 27.44
CA VAL A 173 -1.35 7.63 26.80
C VAL A 173 -2.20 8.78 27.34
N PRO A 174 -1.63 10.00 27.53
CA PRO A 174 -2.40 11.16 27.95
C PRO A 174 -3.58 11.49 27.04
N LEU A 175 -4.64 12.08 27.63
CA LEU A 175 -5.88 12.40 26.91
C LEU A 175 -5.63 13.31 25.68
N ARG A 176 -4.82 14.37 25.84
CA ARG A 176 -4.47 15.27 24.72
C ARG A 176 -3.82 14.53 23.55
N ALA A 177 -2.93 13.59 23.84
CA ALA A 177 -2.29 12.79 22.80
C ALA A 177 -3.28 11.87 22.08
N LYS A 178 -4.28 11.31 22.78
CA LYS A 178 -5.38 10.53 22.17
C LYS A 178 -6.21 11.41 21.20
N TYR A 179 -6.56 12.64 21.58
CA TYR A 179 -7.27 13.58 20.71
C TYR A 179 -6.44 13.98 19.48
N ILE A 180 -5.15 14.29 19.66
CA ILE A 180 -4.24 14.63 18.55
C ILE A 180 -4.13 13.45 17.57
N ARG A 181 -3.97 12.21 18.07
CA ARG A 181 -3.94 11.01 17.24
C ARG A 181 -5.23 10.80 16.47
N THR A 182 -6.38 11.02 17.12
CA THR A 182 -7.70 10.91 16.48
C THR A 182 -7.86 11.96 15.38
N LEU A 183 -7.47 13.21 15.65
CA LEU A 183 -7.48 14.31 14.67
C LEU A 183 -6.62 13.98 13.43
N PHE A 184 -5.36 13.59 13.61
CA PHE A 184 -4.50 13.21 12.47
C PHE A 184 -4.89 11.89 11.84
N GLY A 185 -5.51 10.97 12.58
CA GLY A 185 -6.08 9.73 12.04
C GLY A 185 -7.17 10.03 11.01
N GLU A 186 -8.07 10.96 11.33
CA GLU A 186 -9.13 11.36 10.41
C GLU A 186 -8.64 12.28 9.28
N ILE A 187 -7.66 13.16 9.51
CA ILE A 187 -6.99 13.88 8.42
C ILE A 187 -6.32 12.89 7.45
N THR A 188 -5.66 11.86 7.98
CA THR A 188 -5.08 10.79 7.17
C THR A 188 -6.14 10.01 6.39
N ARG A 189 -7.32 9.80 7.00
CA ARG A 189 -8.46 9.16 6.34
C ARG A 189 -8.97 9.97 5.18
N VAL A 190 -9.14 11.29 5.35
CA VAL A 190 -9.47 12.20 4.25
C VAL A 190 -8.40 12.14 3.16
N LEU A 191 -7.12 12.22 3.53
CA LEU A 191 -6.01 12.13 2.58
C LEU A 191 -6.07 10.84 1.75
N ASN A 192 -6.33 9.70 2.39
CA ASN A 192 -6.40 8.40 1.72
C ASN A 192 -7.64 8.27 0.84
N HIS A 193 -8.84 8.61 1.34
CA HIS A 193 -10.05 8.59 0.51
C HIS A 193 -9.93 9.54 -0.68
N CYS A 194 -9.26 10.71 -0.55
CA CYS A 194 -8.96 11.58 -1.68
C CYS A 194 -8.13 10.83 -2.72
N MET A 195 -7.03 10.20 -2.32
CA MET A 195 -6.22 9.44 -3.28
C MET A 195 -7.00 8.29 -3.93
N SER A 196 -7.76 7.54 -3.14
CA SER A 196 -8.50 6.37 -3.59
C SER A 196 -9.62 6.71 -4.58
N VAL A 197 -10.51 7.64 -4.20
CA VAL A 197 -11.65 8.04 -5.02
C VAL A 197 -11.18 8.70 -6.31
N LEU A 198 -10.21 9.61 -6.22
CA LEU A 198 -9.73 10.35 -7.38
C LEU A 198 -8.96 9.47 -8.36
N SER A 199 -8.12 8.56 -7.85
CA SER A 199 -7.43 7.60 -8.71
C SER A 199 -8.45 6.72 -9.43
N HIS A 200 -9.41 6.15 -8.70
CA HIS A 200 -10.45 5.31 -9.30
C HIS A 200 -11.24 6.06 -10.40
N ILE A 201 -11.59 7.33 -10.19
CA ILE A 201 -12.25 8.15 -11.22
C ILE A 201 -11.32 8.33 -12.44
N MET A 202 -10.04 8.57 -12.23
CA MET A 202 -9.05 8.68 -13.31
C MET A 202 -8.94 7.39 -14.13
N ASP A 203 -8.92 6.22 -13.48
CA ASP A 203 -8.76 4.93 -14.18
C ASP A 203 -9.94 4.60 -15.08
N VAL A 204 -11.15 5.03 -14.69
CA VAL A 204 -12.35 4.90 -15.50
C VAL A 204 -12.39 5.98 -16.61
N GLY A 205 -11.73 7.12 -16.40
CA GLY A 205 -11.48 8.13 -17.45
C GLY A 205 -11.70 9.59 -17.05
N GLY A 206 -12.10 9.89 -15.81
CA GLY A 206 -12.35 11.26 -15.32
C GLY A 206 -11.09 11.95 -14.79
N LEU A 207 -10.61 12.99 -15.49
CA LEU A 207 -9.37 13.68 -15.11
C LEU A 207 -9.57 14.90 -14.21
N THR A 208 -10.72 15.57 -14.26
CA THR A 208 -10.92 16.87 -13.59
C THR A 208 -11.00 16.76 -12.06
N PRO A 209 -11.74 15.81 -11.45
CA PRO A 209 -11.79 15.70 -9.98
C PRO A 209 -10.42 15.42 -9.38
N PHE A 210 -9.58 14.67 -10.11
CA PHE A 210 -8.25 14.29 -9.65
C PHE A 210 -7.35 15.50 -9.36
N LEU A 211 -7.43 16.53 -10.21
CA LEU A 211 -6.66 17.76 -10.01
C LEU A 211 -7.21 18.58 -8.84
N TRP A 212 -8.54 18.68 -8.70
CA TRP A 212 -9.18 19.43 -7.61
C TRP A 212 -8.88 18.81 -6.26
N GLY A 213 -9.04 17.50 -6.12
CA GLY A 213 -8.77 16.86 -4.84
C GLY A 213 -7.27 16.77 -4.50
N PHE A 214 -6.37 16.87 -5.48
CA PHE A 214 -4.94 17.04 -5.19
C PHE A 214 -4.57 18.42 -4.66
N GLU A 215 -5.30 19.48 -5.02
CA GLU A 215 -5.15 20.78 -4.38
C GLU A 215 -5.45 20.68 -2.87
N GLU A 216 -6.56 20.03 -2.52
CA GLU A 216 -6.94 19.81 -1.11
C GLU A 216 -5.95 18.90 -0.38
N ARG A 217 -5.45 17.87 -1.08
CA ARG A 217 -4.41 16.99 -0.53
C ARG A 217 -3.10 17.72 -0.26
N GLU A 218 -2.75 18.70 -1.07
CA GLU A 218 -1.56 19.54 -0.87
C GLU A 218 -1.68 20.36 0.42
N LYS A 219 -2.86 20.96 0.68
CA LYS A 219 -3.15 21.69 1.94
C LYS A 219 -3.00 20.76 3.16
N LEU A 220 -3.45 19.51 3.06
CA LEU A 220 -3.26 18.51 4.12
C LEU A 220 -1.78 18.14 4.33
N MET A 221 -0.98 18.07 3.26
CA MET A 221 0.46 17.84 3.38
C MET A 221 1.19 19.00 4.05
N GLU A 222 0.72 20.24 3.87
CA GLU A 222 1.25 21.40 4.60
C GLU A 222 1.04 21.24 6.12
N PHE A 223 -0.12 20.73 6.54
CA PHE A 223 -0.34 20.41 7.96
C PHE A 223 0.65 19.37 8.48
N TYR A 224 1.00 18.36 7.67
CA TYR A 224 1.98 17.34 8.06
C TYR A 224 3.38 17.92 8.17
N GLU A 225 3.74 18.81 7.24
CA GLU A 225 5.00 19.53 7.25
C GLU A 225 5.12 20.42 8.48
N ARG A 226 4.08 21.16 8.85
CA ARG A 226 4.09 22.01 10.04
C ARG A 226 4.24 21.22 11.33
N VAL A 227 3.67 20.02 11.38
CA VAL A 227 3.61 19.19 12.58
C VAL A 227 4.85 18.31 12.76
N SER A 228 5.43 17.81 11.66
CA SER A 228 6.53 16.83 11.72
C SER A 228 7.83 17.34 11.08
N GLY A 229 7.74 18.36 10.22
CA GLY A 229 8.83 18.81 9.34
C GLY A 229 8.93 18.04 8.02
N ALA A 230 8.10 17.02 7.81
CA ALA A 230 8.06 16.24 6.58
C ALA A 230 6.63 16.19 6.01
N ARG A 231 6.53 16.19 4.67
CA ARG A 231 5.23 16.24 3.98
C ARG A 231 4.51 14.90 3.87
N LEU A 232 5.27 13.79 3.80
CA LEU A 232 4.72 12.44 3.66
C LEU A 232 5.05 11.57 4.88
N HIS A 233 6.31 11.15 5.01
CA HIS A 233 6.73 10.27 6.10
C HIS A 233 7.08 11.10 7.35
N ALA A 234 6.18 11.10 8.34
CA ALA A 234 6.21 12.02 9.47
C ALA A 234 6.94 11.49 10.72
N ALA A 235 6.92 10.17 10.98
CA ALA A 235 7.39 9.56 12.24
C ALA A 235 6.86 10.29 13.50
N TYR A 236 5.59 10.69 13.46
CA TYR A 236 4.98 11.64 14.40
C TYR A 236 4.31 10.94 15.58
N VAL A 237 3.43 9.98 15.32
CA VAL A 237 2.85 9.09 16.33
C VAL A 237 3.92 8.10 16.77
N ARG A 238 4.16 8.02 18.08
CA ARG A 238 5.20 7.15 18.64
C ARG A 238 4.61 6.29 19.75
N PRO A 239 5.20 5.12 20.05
CA PRO A 239 4.88 4.42 21.29
C PRO A 239 5.12 5.35 22.49
N GLY A 240 4.09 5.55 23.31
CA GLY A 240 4.09 6.50 24.44
C GLY A 240 3.53 7.89 24.14
N GLY A 241 2.78 8.06 23.05
CA GLY A 241 2.09 9.30 22.71
C GLY A 241 2.47 9.85 21.33
N VAL A 242 2.88 11.11 21.30
CA VAL A 242 3.19 11.81 20.05
C VAL A 242 4.56 12.49 20.16
N SER A 243 5.25 12.67 19.04
CA SER A 243 6.63 13.17 18.98
C SER A 243 6.80 14.58 19.55
N GLN A 244 5.92 15.50 19.16
CA GLN A 244 5.90 16.89 19.61
C GLN A 244 4.47 17.43 19.59
N ASP A 245 4.20 18.49 20.38
CA ASP A 245 2.88 19.13 20.39
C ASP A 245 2.62 19.90 19.09
N LEU A 246 1.36 20.26 18.87
CA LEU A 246 0.92 21.07 17.75
C LEU A 246 1.55 22.47 17.79
N PRO A 247 1.99 23.02 16.65
CA PRO A 247 2.41 24.41 16.58
C PRO A 247 1.23 25.35 16.81
N VAL A 248 1.50 26.52 17.38
CA VAL A 248 0.49 27.55 17.65
C VAL A 248 -0.18 27.99 16.33
N GLY A 249 -1.51 28.13 16.34
CA GLY A 249 -2.31 28.54 15.19
C GLY A 249 -2.75 27.42 14.24
N LEU A 250 -2.21 26.20 14.38
CA LEU A 250 -2.58 25.10 13.46
C LEU A 250 -4.06 24.69 13.57
N LEU A 251 -4.65 24.75 14.76
CA LEU A 251 -6.06 24.39 14.96
C LEU A 251 -6.99 25.33 14.19
N ASP A 252 -6.67 26.63 14.15
CA ASP A 252 -7.45 27.63 13.41
C ASP A 252 -7.34 27.38 11.90
N ASP A 253 -6.14 27.04 11.42
CA ASP A 253 -5.90 26.74 10.00
C ASP A 253 -6.64 25.47 9.55
N ILE A 254 -6.65 24.41 10.38
CA ILE A 254 -7.42 23.19 10.11
C ILE A 254 -8.91 23.50 10.09
N TYR A 255 -9.39 24.34 11.00
CA TYR A 255 -10.80 24.77 11.01
C TYR A 255 -11.17 25.52 9.72
N MET A 256 -10.34 26.47 9.29
CA MET A 256 -10.55 27.20 8.03
C MET A 256 -10.60 26.25 6.83
N TRP A 257 -9.67 25.30 6.74
CA TRP A 257 -9.68 24.28 5.70
C TRP A 257 -10.94 23.40 5.75
N ALA A 258 -11.31 22.90 6.93
CA ALA A 258 -12.46 22.02 7.10
C ALA A 258 -13.78 22.67 6.66
N THR A 259 -13.95 23.98 6.88
CA THR A 259 -15.13 24.72 6.40
C THR A 259 -15.21 24.80 4.88
N GLN A 260 -14.08 24.97 4.19
CA GLN A 260 -14.03 25.05 2.72
C GLN A 260 -14.09 23.68 2.06
N PHE A 261 -13.55 22.66 2.71
CA PHE A 261 -13.46 21.31 2.17
C PHE A 261 -14.83 20.66 1.97
N GLY A 262 -15.83 21.01 2.81
CA GLY A 262 -17.21 20.56 2.63
C GLY A 262 -17.75 20.90 1.23
N ASP A 263 -17.64 22.16 0.81
CA ASP A 263 -18.08 22.62 -0.50
C ASP A 263 -17.30 21.94 -1.64
N ARG A 264 -16.00 21.66 -1.45
CA ARG A 264 -15.17 20.97 -2.46
C ARG A 264 -15.62 19.52 -2.67
N ILE A 265 -16.00 18.81 -1.60
CA ILE A 265 -16.53 17.45 -1.70
C ILE A 265 -17.83 17.47 -2.50
N ASP A 266 -18.73 18.41 -2.20
CA ASP A 266 -20.02 18.51 -2.88
C ASP A 266 -19.85 18.81 -4.38
N GLU A 267 -18.90 19.66 -4.77
CA GLU A 267 -18.55 19.89 -6.18
C GLU A 267 -18.06 18.62 -6.89
N THR A 268 -17.25 17.79 -6.21
CA THR A 268 -16.79 16.51 -6.78
C THR A 268 -17.92 15.49 -6.89
N GLU A 269 -18.84 15.48 -5.93
CA GLU A 269 -19.99 14.59 -5.91
C GLU A 269 -20.99 14.95 -7.02
N GLU A 270 -21.26 16.24 -7.23
CA GLU A 270 -22.17 16.72 -8.26
C GLU A 270 -21.73 16.29 -9.67
N LEU A 271 -20.43 16.28 -9.94
CA LEU A 271 -19.90 15.86 -11.24
C LEU A 271 -19.94 14.35 -11.46
N VAL A 272 -19.75 13.54 -10.40
CA VAL A 272 -19.47 12.10 -10.52
C VAL A 272 -20.69 11.25 -10.15
N THR A 273 -21.35 11.54 -9.05
CA THR A 273 -22.36 10.66 -8.45
C THR A 273 -23.57 10.47 -9.34
N ASP A 274 -24.04 11.54 -9.99
CA ASP A 274 -25.19 11.50 -10.91
C ASP A 274 -24.83 11.34 -12.38
N ASN A 275 -23.53 11.23 -12.70
CA ASN A 275 -23.10 11.00 -14.05
C ASN A 275 -23.53 9.61 -14.53
N ARG A 276 -24.27 9.57 -15.63
CA ARG A 276 -24.73 8.33 -16.26
C ARG A 276 -23.57 7.41 -16.63
N ILE A 277 -22.48 7.95 -17.17
CA ILE A 277 -21.32 7.13 -17.59
C ILE A 277 -20.69 6.47 -16.37
N TRP A 278 -20.61 7.17 -15.24
CA TRP A 278 -20.07 6.63 -14.01
C TRP A 278 -20.95 5.50 -13.46
N LYS A 279 -22.27 5.71 -13.41
CA LYS A 279 -23.23 4.67 -13.00
C LYS A 279 -23.15 3.44 -13.92
N ASP A 280 -23.17 3.64 -15.24
CA ASP A 280 -23.10 2.55 -16.23
C ASP A 280 -21.79 1.72 -16.10
N ARG A 281 -20.71 2.29 -15.54
CA ARG A 281 -19.41 1.61 -15.37
C ARG A 281 -19.17 1.04 -13.97
N THR A 282 -20.00 1.35 -12.98
CA THR A 282 -19.77 0.98 -11.57
C THR A 282 -20.93 0.22 -10.93
N VAL A 283 -22.15 0.42 -11.41
CA VAL A 283 -23.32 -0.34 -10.98
C VAL A 283 -23.22 -1.76 -11.56
N ASP A 284 -23.54 -2.76 -10.74
CA ASP A 284 -23.47 -4.19 -11.08
C ASP A 284 -22.05 -4.72 -11.41
N VAL A 285 -21.01 -3.92 -11.18
CA VAL A 285 -19.61 -4.34 -11.36
C VAL A 285 -19.01 -4.78 -10.03
N GLY A 286 -18.35 -5.93 -10.03
CA GLY A 286 -17.63 -6.46 -8.86
C GLY A 286 -18.53 -6.71 -7.65
N VAL A 287 -19.71 -7.30 -7.87
CA VAL A 287 -20.66 -7.62 -6.79
C VAL A 287 -20.05 -8.63 -5.83
N VAL A 288 -20.07 -8.31 -4.54
CA VAL A 288 -19.58 -9.18 -3.47
C VAL A 288 -20.73 -9.52 -2.53
N SER A 289 -20.98 -10.82 -2.34
CA SER A 289 -21.96 -11.28 -1.35
C SER A 289 -21.42 -11.10 0.07
N ALA A 290 -22.32 -10.88 1.03
CA ALA A 290 -21.94 -10.74 2.44
C ALA A 290 -21.20 -11.99 2.99
N GLU A 291 -21.60 -13.19 2.55
CA GLU A 291 -20.97 -14.45 2.96
C GLU A 291 -19.56 -14.59 2.38
N ASP A 292 -19.39 -14.26 1.10
CA ASP A 292 -18.07 -14.32 0.45
C ASP A 292 -17.13 -13.26 1.03
N ALA A 293 -17.63 -12.06 1.33
CA ALA A 293 -16.84 -11.02 1.98
C ALA A 293 -16.22 -11.50 3.29
N LEU A 294 -16.96 -12.26 4.10
CA LEU A 294 -16.46 -12.85 5.34
C LEU A 294 -15.47 -14.00 5.08
N ASN A 295 -15.80 -14.90 4.16
CA ASN A 295 -14.95 -16.06 3.84
C ASN A 295 -13.58 -15.64 3.28
N TYR A 296 -13.54 -14.62 2.44
CA TYR A 296 -12.31 -14.02 1.91
C TYR A 296 -11.63 -13.03 2.87
N SER A 297 -12.19 -12.82 4.07
CA SER A 297 -11.66 -11.90 5.08
C SER A 297 -11.50 -10.46 4.56
N LEU A 298 -12.43 -10.01 3.72
CA LEU A 298 -12.52 -8.62 3.29
C LEU A 298 -12.88 -7.73 4.49
N SER A 299 -12.26 -6.56 4.55
CA SER A 299 -12.44 -5.61 5.65
C SER A 299 -12.72 -4.18 5.15
N GLY A 300 -13.20 -3.33 6.05
CA GLY A 300 -13.44 -1.90 5.79
C GLY A 300 -14.55 -1.61 4.80
N VAL A 301 -14.23 -0.79 3.80
CA VAL A 301 -15.19 -0.37 2.77
C VAL A 301 -15.71 -1.55 1.96
N MET A 302 -14.89 -2.57 1.70
CA MET A 302 -15.31 -3.77 0.96
C MET A 302 -16.39 -4.56 1.71
N LEU A 303 -16.23 -4.69 3.04
CA LEU A 303 -17.16 -5.41 3.90
C LEU A 303 -18.47 -4.61 4.09
N ARG A 304 -18.36 -3.31 4.35
CA ARG A 304 -19.50 -2.40 4.53
C ARG A 304 -20.29 -2.18 3.24
N GLY A 305 -19.63 -2.19 2.08
CA GLY A 305 -20.28 -2.17 0.77
C GLY A 305 -21.22 -3.35 0.56
N SER A 306 -20.85 -4.51 1.10
CA SER A 306 -21.62 -5.77 0.98
C SER A 306 -22.76 -5.89 2.01
N GLY A 307 -23.05 -4.82 2.77
CA GLY A 307 -24.19 -4.76 3.71
C GLY A 307 -23.89 -5.16 5.16
N ILE A 308 -22.63 -5.50 5.50
CA ILE A 308 -22.26 -5.86 6.88
C ILE A 308 -21.83 -4.58 7.64
N PRO A 309 -22.57 -4.16 8.70
CA PRO A 309 -22.25 -2.96 9.47
C PRO A 309 -21.13 -3.22 10.49
N PHE A 310 -19.89 -3.40 10.02
CA PHE A 310 -18.73 -3.63 10.88
C PHE A 310 -17.64 -2.57 10.65
N ASP A 311 -17.24 -1.89 11.72
CA ASP A 311 -16.16 -0.91 11.77
C ASP A 311 -15.46 -1.05 13.13
N ILE A 312 -14.13 -1.13 13.14
CA ILE A 312 -13.35 -1.31 14.37
C ILE A 312 -13.50 -0.09 15.28
N ARG A 313 -13.64 1.12 14.74
CA ARG A 313 -13.75 2.35 15.56
C ARG A 313 -15.00 2.39 16.44
N LYS A 314 -16.06 1.69 16.05
CA LYS A 314 -17.31 1.57 16.84
C LYS A 314 -17.37 0.27 17.64
N SER A 315 -16.89 -0.83 17.08
CA SER A 315 -16.99 -2.15 17.71
C SER A 315 -15.90 -2.39 18.77
N GLN A 316 -14.68 -1.94 18.49
CA GLN A 316 -13.51 -2.03 19.37
C GLN A 316 -12.79 -0.67 19.39
N PRO A 317 -13.41 0.32 20.03
CA PRO A 317 -12.91 1.69 20.03
C PRO A 317 -11.51 1.77 20.65
N TYR A 318 -10.70 2.66 20.08
CA TYR A 318 -9.35 2.98 20.54
C TYR A 318 -9.17 4.50 20.65
N ASP A 319 -8.11 4.93 21.35
CA ASP A 319 -7.82 6.34 21.66
C ASP A 319 -9.06 7.12 22.16
N ALA A 320 -9.50 8.14 21.42
CA ALA A 320 -10.62 9.01 21.79
C ALA A 320 -11.85 8.81 20.87
N TYR A 321 -11.90 7.73 20.09
CA TYR A 321 -13.06 7.45 19.21
C TYR A 321 -14.37 7.20 19.98
N ASP A 322 -14.28 6.79 21.26
CA ASP A 322 -15.43 6.64 22.16
C ASP A 322 -16.10 7.97 22.54
N LEU A 323 -15.33 9.05 22.54
CA LEU A 323 -15.78 10.37 22.99
C LEU A 323 -16.39 11.18 21.84
N VAL A 324 -16.23 10.71 20.60
CA VAL A 324 -16.63 11.42 19.38
C VAL A 324 -17.85 10.76 18.78
N ASP A 325 -18.81 11.59 18.36
CA ASP A 325 -20.04 11.13 17.73
C ASP A 325 -19.94 11.17 16.21
N PHE A 326 -20.15 10.00 15.58
CA PHE A 326 -20.13 9.82 14.14
C PHE A 326 -20.96 8.62 13.72
N ASP A 327 -21.42 8.63 12.48
CA ASP A 327 -22.21 7.56 11.88
C ASP A 327 -21.36 6.76 10.89
N VAL A 328 -21.68 5.49 10.69
CA VAL A 328 -20.98 4.60 9.74
C VAL A 328 -21.88 4.34 8.53
N ALA A 329 -21.38 4.58 7.33
CA ALA A 329 -22.09 4.30 6.09
C ALA A 329 -21.99 2.81 5.71
N VAL A 330 -23.09 2.26 5.19
CA VAL A 330 -23.23 0.84 4.81
C VAL A 330 -23.95 0.77 3.46
N GLY A 331 -23.44 -0.08 2.58
CA GLY A 331 -23.99 -0.33 1.24
C GLY A 331 -25.09 -1.37 1.26
N ILE A 332 -25.74 -1.60 0.11
CA ILE A 332 -26.87 -2.53 0.01
C ILE A 332 -26.54 -3.70 -0.92
N ASN A 333 -25.96 -3.40 -2.09
CA ASN A 333 -25.81 -4.35 -3.18
C ASN A 333 -24.41 -4.99 -3.24
N GLY A 334 -23.38 -4.36 -2.63
CA GLY A 334 -22.01 -4.88 -2.68
C GLY A 334 -21.26 -4.59 -3.98
N ASP A 335 -21.74 -3.65 -4.79
CA ASP A 335 -21.13 -3.25 -6.06
C ASP A 335 -20.03 -2.18 -5.88
N CYS A 336 -19.36 -1.85 -6.97
CA CYS A 336 -18.35 -0.79 -7.00
C CYS A 336 -18.93 0.59 -6.67
N TYR A 337 -20.19 0.85 -7.02
CA TYR A 337 -20.86 2.13 -6.80
C TYR A 337 -21.17 2.39 -5.32
N ASP A 338 -21.73 1.41 -4.60
CA ASP A 338 -21.97 1.51 -3.16
C ASP A 338 -20.68 1.74 -2.39
N ARG A 339 -19.59 1.06 -2.79
CA ARG A 339 -18.25 1.28 -2.19
C ARG A 339 -17.74 2.70 -2.41
N TYR A 340 -18.01 3.30 -3.57
CA TYR A 340 -17.71 4.70 -3.84
C TYR A 340 -18.54 5.64 -2.96
N LEU A 341 -19.86 5.41 -2.85
CA LEU A 341 -20.75 6.23 -2.02
C LEU A 341 -20.37 6.18 -0.54
N ILE A 342 -19.97 5.02 -0.02
CA ILE A 342 -19.49 4.89 1.36
C ILE A 342 -18.27 5.79 1.58
N ARG A 343 -17.29 5.80 0.67
CA ARG A 343 -16.12 6.69 0.78
C ARG A 343 -16.51 8.17 0.76
N MET A 344 -17.48 8.54 -0.08
CA MET A 344 -18.01 9.90 -0.12
C MET A 344 -18.68 10.30 1.20
N ALA A 345 -19.45 9.40 1.80
CA ALA A 345 -20.05 9.62 3.12
C ALA A 345 -18.98 9.65 4.24
N GLU A 346 -17.94 8.83 4.15
CA GLU A 346 -16.84 8.82 5.12
C GLU A 346 -16.05 10.13 5.14
N PHE A 347 -15.92 10.85 4.02
CA PHE A 347 -15.36 12.21 4.05
C PHE A 347 -16.15 13.14 4.98
N ARG A 348 -17.47 13.12 4.86
CA ARG A 348 -18.37 13.97 5.66
C ARG A 348 -18.30 13.61 7.14
N GLN A 349 -18.25 12.31 7.46
CA GLN A 349 -18.11 11.84 8.84
C GLN A 349 -16.72 12.17 9.40
N SER A 350 -15.65 12.05 8.61
CA SER A 350 -14.29 12.45 9.01
C SER A 350 -14.22 13.95 9.31
N LEU A 351 -14.85 14.78 8.49
CA LEU A 351 -14.99 16.22 8.74
C LEU A 351 -15.74 16.50 10.06
N ARG A 352 -16.85 15.80 10.32
CA ARG A 352 -17.60 15.93 11.59
C ARG A 352 -16.73 15.58 12.79
N ILE A 353 -15.92 14.53 12.70
CA ILE A 353 -14.97 14.15 13.76
C ILE A 353 -13.92 15.25 13.94
N ILE A 354 -13.35 15.77 12.86
CA ILE A 354 -12.34 16.86 12.92
C ILE A 354 -12.91 18.08 13.65
N PHE A 355 -14.14 18.51 13.34
CA PHE A 355 -14.78 19.63 14.04
C PHE A 355 -14.97 19.37 15.54
N GLN A 356 -15.41 18.17 15.92
CA GLN A 356 -15.57 17.81 17.34
C GLN A 356 -14.23 17.76 18.06
N CYS A 357 -13.20 17.15 17.47
CA CYS A 357 -11.87 17.09 18.06
C CYS A 357 -11.23 18.46 18.25
N ILE A 358 -11.50 19.43 17.36
CA ILE A 358 -11.00 20.80 17.51
C ILE A 358 -11.69 21.49 18.69
N ASN A 359 -13.01 21.34 18.83
CA ASN A 359 -13.78 21.98 19.90
C ASN A 359 -13.48 21.40 21.29
N ASP A 360 -13.25 20.09 21.37
CA ASP A 360 -13.09 19.36 22.64
C ASP A 360 -11.62 19.12 23.02
N MET A 361 -10.66 19.78 22.34
CA MET A 361 -9.23 19.54 22.56
C MET A 361 -8.79 19.93 23.97
N PRO A 362 -8.37 18.97 24.83
CA PRO A 362 -7.95 19.30 26.18
C PRO A 362 -6.51 19.83 26.22
N GLU A 363 -6.22 20.67 27.20
CA GLU A 363 -4.84 20.99 27.57
C GLU A 363 -4.20 19.81 28.32
N GLY A 364 -2.90 19.58 28.12
CA GLY A 364 -2.19 18.50 28.81
C GLY A 364 -0.88 18.08 28.15
N PRO A 365 -0.16 17.12 28.74
CA PRO A 365 1.04 16.56 28.15
C PRO A 365 0.72 15.71 26.91
N VAL A 366 1.65 15.70 25.96
CA VAL A 366 1.52 14.98 24.68
C VAL A 366 2.27 13.62 24.70
N LYS A 367 3.08 13.41 25.73
CA LYS A 367 3.86 12.18 25.95
C LYS A 367 3.55 11.62 27.33
N VAL A 368 3.65 10.31 27.44
CA VAL A 368 3.65 9.62 28.74
C VAL A 368 4.79 10.15 29.60
N GLU A 369 4.54 10.36 30.88
CA GLU A 369 5.50 10.94 31.85
C GLU A 369 6.66 9.99 32.21
N ASP A 370 6.54 8.70 31.90
CA ASP A 370 7.61 7.72 32.09
C ASP A 370 8.74 7.90 31.06
N TYR A 371 9.84 8.51 31.53
CA TYR A 371 11.06 8.75 30.74
C TYR A 371 11.86 7.49 30.40
N LYS A 372 11.42 6.30 30.83
CA LYS A 372 11.97 5.02 30.36
C LYS A 372 11.43 4.63 28.98
N ILE A 373 10.32 5.23 28.55
CA ILE A 373 9.64 4.92 27.29
C ILE A 373 9.69 6.14 26.38
N SER A 374 9.26 7.29 26.90
CA SER A 374 9.27 8.54 26.15
C SER A 374 10.57 9.33 26.42
N PRO A 375 11.16 9.99 25.41
CA PRO A 375 12.34 10.81 25.66
C PRO A 375 11.95 12.08 26.43
N PRO A 376 12.76 12.49 27.43
CA PRO A 376 12.48 13.69 28.21
C PRO A 376 12.56 14.97 27.35
N PRO A 377 11.92 16.07 27.77
CA PRO A 377 12.01 17.33 27.07
C PRO A 377 13.43 17.88 27.06
N ARG A 378 13.80 18.59 25.99
CA ARG A 378 15.16 19.12 25.80
C ARG A 378 15.60 20.12 26.87
N ALA A 379 14.66 20.80 27.53
CA ALA A 379 14.96 21.69 28.65
C ALA A 379 15.42 20.86 29.86
N ALA A 380 14.60 19.91 30.32
CA ALA A 380 14.92 19.03 31.45
C ALA A 380 16.21 18.22 31.22
N MET A 381 16.43 17.73 29.99
CA MET A 381 17.67 16.99 29.64
C MET A 381 18.96 17.79 29.90
N LYS A 382 18.93 19.13 29.86
CA LYS A 382 20.10 19.98 30.07
C LYS A 382 20.34 20.34 31.54
N GLU A 383 19.30 20.24 32.35
CA GLU A 383 19.32 20.63 33.77
C GLU A 383 19.48 19.40 34.67
N ASP A 384 18.74 18.33 34.37
CA ASP A 384 18.69 17.12 35.18
C ASP A 384 19.60 16.01 34.65
N MET A 385 20.42 15.47 35.55
CA MET A 385 21.31 14.35 35.23
C MET A 385 20.54 13.07 34.87
N GLU A 386 19.43 12.78 35.55
CA GLU A 386 18.61 11.58 35.30
C GLU A 386 17.98 11.62 33.90
N ALA A 387 17.44 12.78 33.49
CA ALA A 387 16.88 12.98 32.16
C ALA A 387 17.94 12.75 31.07
N LEU A 388 19.19 13.19 31.30
CA LEU A 388 20.29 12.94 30.37
C LEU A 388 20.64 11.45 30.27
N ILE A 389 20.65 10.72 31.39
CA ILE A 389 20.89 9.27 31.41
C ILE A 389 19.79 8.55 30.62
N HIS A 390 18.52 8.87 30.89
CA HIS A 390 17.38 8.28 30.18
C HIS A 390 17.42 8.57 28.68
N HIS A 391 17.69 9.82 28.29
CA HIS A 391 17.85 10.19 26.88
C HIS A 391 18.97 9.39 26.21
N PHE A 392 20.14 9.26 26.85
CA PHE A 392 21.27 8.50 26.29
C PHE A 392 20.93 7.02 26.10
N LEU A 393 20.32 6.37 27.10
CA LEU A 393 19.96 4.96 27.03
C LEU A 393 18.86 4.67 25.99
N LEU A 394 17.83 5.53 25.90
CA LEU A 394 16.74 5.38 24.94
C LEU A 394 17.23 5.39 23.48
N PHE A 395 18.16 6.28 23.13
CA PHE A 395 18.62 6.39 21.74
C PHE A 395 19.76 5.42 21.38
N THR A 396 20.53 4.94 22.35
CA THR A 396 21.61 3.98 22.10
C THR A 396 21.12 2.53 22.14
N LYS A 397 20.38 2.20 23.20
CA LYS A 397 19.92 0.85 23.53
C LYS A 397 18.46 0.66 23.13
N GLY A 398 17.60 1.60 23.52
CA GLY A 398 16.15 1.50 23.38
C GLY A 398 15.47 1.09 24.69
N PHE A 399 14.14 1.00 24.66
CA PHE A 399 13.36 0.46 25.78
C PHE A 399 13.09 -1.03 25.57
N ALA A 400 13.16 -1.79 26.65
CA ALA A 400 12.79 -3.21 26.64
C ALA A 400 11.28 -3.34 26.81
N VAL A 401 10.66 -4.18 25.98
CA VAL A 401 9.22 -4.48 26.06
C VAL A 401 9.07 -5.82 26.77
N PRO A 402 8.12 -5.99 27.71
CA PRO A 402 7.85 -7.27 28.35
C PRO A 402 7.68 -8.42 27.34
N ALA A 403 8.06 -9.63 27.75
CA ALA A 403 7.87 -10.81 26.90
C ALA A 403 6.37 -11.11 26.75
N GLY A 404 5.91 -11.27 25.52
CA GLY A 404 4.48 -11.45 25.22
C GLY A 404 4.17 -11.32 23.73
N GLU A 405 2.93 -11.68 23.39
CA GLU A 405 2.40 -11.61 22.03
C GLU A 405 1.16 -10.71 22.06
N THR A 406 1.04 -9.81 21.09
CA THR A 406 -0.20 -9.05 20.90
C THR A 406 -0.59 -9.02 19.44
N TYR A 407 -1.91 -9.05 19.23
CA TYR A 407 -2.56 -8.67 18.00
C TYR A 407 -3.38 -7.41 18.29
N THR A 408 -3.05 -6.33 17.61
CA THR A 408 -3.78 -5.07 17.69
C THR A 408 -4.20 -4.68 16.28
N ALA A 409 -5.49 -4.44 16.11
CA ALA A 409 -6.11 -4.02 14.86
C ALA A 409 -6.68 -2.61 15.02
N ILE A 410 -6.62 -1.84 13.94
CA ILE A 410 -7.28 -0.55 13.80
C ILE A 410 -8.03 -0.50 12.46
N GLU A 411 -8.94 0.46 12.33
CA GLU A 411 -9.59 0.75 11.05
C GLU A 411 -8.72 1.72 10.24
N ALA A 412 -7.85 1.23 9.37
CA ALA A 412 -7.25 2.07 8.34
C ALA A 412 -8.32 2.46 7.29
N PRO A 413 -8.12 3.52 6.48
CA PRO A 413 -9.10 3.92 5.46
C PRO A 413 -9.35 2.83 4.40
N LYS A 414 -8.34 1.98 4.18
CA LYS A 414 -8.43 0.78 3.33
C LYS A 414 -9.24 -0.35 3.98
N GLY A 415 -9.23 -0.43 5.31
CA GLY A 415 -9.92 -1.43 6.12
C GLY A 415 -9.12 -1.85 7.34
N GLU A 416 -9.38 -3.05 7.85
CA GLU A 416 -8.72 -3.57 9.04
C GLU A 416 -7.21 -3.77 8.79
N MET A 417 -6.42 -2.90 9.42
CA MET A 417 -4.97 -3.03 9.48
C MET A 417 -4.57 -3.51 10.87
N ALA A 418 -3.76 -4.56 10.93
CA ALA A 418 -3.34 -5.12 12.21
C ALA A 418 -1.86 -5.46 12.25
N VAL A 419 -1.31 -5.40 13.44
CA VAL A 419 0.08 -5.79 13.73
C VAL A 419 0.07 -6.89 14.77
N TYR A 420 0.70 -8.00 14.42
CA TYR A 420 1.02 -9.09 15.32
C TYR A 420 2.49 -8.98 15.71
N VAL A 421 2.75 -8.59 16.96
CA VAL A 421 4.12 -8.43 17.48
C VAL A 421 4.38 -9.40 18.61
N VAL A 422 5.52 -10.10 18.51
CA VAL A 422 6.05 -11.01 19.52
C VAL A 422 7.30 -10.36 20.10
N SER A 423 7.30 -10.19 21.42
CA SER A 423 8.42 -9.68 22.20
C SER A 423 9.00 -10.81 23.06
N ASP A 424 10.33 -10.93 23.07
CA ASP A 424 11.08 -11.87 23.91
C ASP A 424 11.59 -11.24 25.21
N GLY A 425 11.19 -10.00 25.52
CA GLY A 425 11.72 -9.24 26.65
C GLY A 425 12.89 -8.31 26.27
N SER A 426 13.33 -8.32 25.02
CA SER A 426 14.42 -7.47 24.53
C SER A 426 13.92 -6.11 24.02
N GLU A 427 14.86 -5.26 23.56
CA GLU A 427 14.57 -3.96 22.94
C GLU A 427 14.15 -4.05 21.46
N ARG A 428 14.20 -5.26 20.90
CA ARG A 428 13.88 -5.52 19.51
C ARG A 428 12.67 -6.44 19.44
N PRO A 429 11.72 -6.21 18.52
CA PRO A 429 10.65 -7.16 18.31
C PRO A 429 11.25 -8.47 17.80
N TYR A 430 10.94 -9.58 18.47
CA TYR A 430 11.38 -10.90 18.03
C TYR A 430 10.77 -11.27 16.68
N ARG A 431 9.47 -10.99 16.54
CA ARG A 431 8.75 -11.13 15.27
C ARG A 431 7.71 -10.02 15.16
N CYS A 432 7.59 -9.46 13.97
CA CYS A 432 6.52 -8.51 13.65
C CYS A 432 5.88 -8.95 12.33
N LYS A 433 4.62 -9.36 12.37
CA LYS A 433 3.81 -9.70 11.20
C LYS A 433 2.74 -8.64 11.01
N ILE A 434 2.63 -8.11 9.79
CA ILE A 434 1.62 -7.10 9.46
C ILE A 434 0.52 -7.76 8.64
N ARG A 435 -0.74 -7.49 8.99
CA ARG A 435 -1.91 -7.80 8.17
C ARG A 435 -2.32 -6.52 7.42
N ALA A 436 -2.08 -6.47 6.10
CA ALA A 436 -2.72 -5.45 5.25
C ALA A 436 -4.19 -5.80 5.06
N PRO A 437 -5.05 -4.79 4.92
CA PRO A 437 -6.34 -4.94 4.24
C PRO A 437 -6.18 -5.29 2.74
N GLY A 438 -5.26 -4.65 1.99
CA GLY A 438 -5.16 -4.87 0.54
C GLY A 438 -4.70 -6.26 0.10
N PHE A 439 -4.05 -7.04 0.98
CA PHE A 439 -3.60 -8.41 0.66
C PHE A 439 -4.77 -9.41 0.52
N PRO A 440 -5.67 -9.58 1.51
CA PRO A 440 -6.87 -10.39 1.34
C PRO A 440 -7.82 -9.82 0.28
N HIS A 441 -7.89 -8.49 0.13
CA HIS A 441 -8.64 -7.89 -0.98
C HIS A 441 -8.12 -8.42 -2.31
N LEU A 442 -6.83 -8.26 -2.62
CA LEU A 442 -6.26 -8.76 -3.87
C LEU A 442 -6.39 -10.28 -4.03
N GLY A 443 -6.33 -11.04 -2.93
CA GLY A 443 -6.60 -12.48 -2.94
C GLY A 443 -8.02 -12.84 -3.41
N ALA A 444 -8.99 -11.96 -3.20
CA ALA A 444 -10.36 -12.12 -3.68
C ALA A 444 -10.57 -11.62 -5.12
N PHE A 445 -9.56 -11.01 -5.76
CA PHE A 445 -9.71 -10.39 -7.08
C PHE A 445 -10.19 -11.38 -8.15
N ASP A 446 -9.70 -12.62 -8.15
CA ASP A 446 -10.15 -13.66 -9.10
C ASP A 446 -11.63 -14.02 -8.89
N HIS A 447 -12.11 -14.06 -7.65
CA HIS A 447 -13.52 -14.32 -7.39
C HIS A 447 -14.42 -13.17 -7.90
N ILE A 448 -13.98 -11.92 -7.67
CA ILE A 448 -14.78 -10.72 -7.97
C ILE A 448 -14.77 -10.40 -9.48
N SER A 449 -13.69 -10.72 -10.20
CA SER A 449 -13.52 -10.38 -11.62
C SER A 449 -14.09 -11.40 -12.60
N ARG A 450 -14.44 -12.61 -12.15
CA ARG A 450 -14.99 -13.67 -13.01
C ARG A 450 -16.34 -13.26 -13.60
N GLY A 451 -16.45 -13.35 -14.92
CA GLY A 451 -17.65 -12.97 -15.68
C GLY A 451 -17.76 -11.49 -16.01
N ASN A 452 -16.87 -10.65 -15.46
CA ASN A 452 -16.78 -9.23 -15.83
C ASN A 452 -15.95 -9.05 -17.10
N LEU A 453 -16.14 -7.89 -17.74
CA LEU A 453 -15.38 -7.50 -18.91
C LEU A 453 -13.98 -7.03 -18.52
N LEU A 454 -13.04 -7.11 -19.47
CA LEU A 454 -11.67 -6.62 -19.29
C LEU A 454 -11.60 -5.14 -18.82
N ALA A 455 -12.50 -4.30 -19.32
CA ALA A 455 -12.54 -2.88 -18.95
C ALA A 455 -13.00 -2.67 -17.50
N ASP A 456 -13.81 -3.59 -16.97
CA ASP A 456 -14.36 -3.50 -15.61
C ASP A 456 -13.39 -4.05 -14.56
N ALA A 457 -12.43 -4.90 -14.95
CA ALA A 457 -11.33 -5.30 -14.08
C ALA A 457 -10.55 -4.09 -13.53
N VAL A 458 -10.38 -3.03 -14.35
CA VAL A 458 -9.71 -1.80 -13.94
C VAL A 458 -10.53 -1.05 -12.87
N ALA A 459 -11.85 -0.96 -13.05
CA ALA A 459 -12.73 -0.35 -12.04
C ALA A 459 -12.71 -1.16 -10.73
N ILE A 460 -12.72 -2.50 -10.82
CA ILE A 460 -12.61 -3.38 -9.65
C ILE A 460 -11.30 -3.11 -8.89
N ILE A 461 -10.16 -3.03 -9.57
CA ILE A 461 -8.85 -2.68 -8.97
C ILE A 461 -8.93 -1.34 -8.22
N GLY A 462 -9.49 -0.30 -8.85
CA GLY A 462 -9.65 1.02 -8.23
C GLY A 462 -10.55 0.99 -6.99
N THR A 463 -11.62 0.19 -7.01
CA THR A 463 -12.51 0.07 -5.83
C THR A 463 -11.88 -0.67 -4.66
N MET A 464 -10.90 -1.54 -4.89
CA MET A 464 -10.22 -2.27 -3.81
C MET A 464 -9.12 -1.42 -3.15
N ASP A 465 -8.82 -0.24 -3.69
CA ASP A 465 -7.86 0.73 -3.13
C ASP A 465 -6.48 0.11 -2.85
N LEU A 466 -5.90 -0.55 -3.85
CA LEU A 466 -4.66 -1.31 -3.69
C LEU A 466 -3.44 -0.39 -3.69
N VAL A 467 -2.65 -0.47 -2.61
CA VAL A 467 -1.31 0.12 -2.52
C VAL A 467 -0.29 -1.00 -2.38
N PHE A 468 0.55 -1.22 -3.38
CA PHE A 468 1.47 -2.37 -3.39
C PHE A 468 2.55 -2.31 -2.30
N GLY A 469 2.81 -1.14 -1.72
CA GLY A 469 3.71 -1.01 -0.58
C GLY A 469 3.22 -1.75 0.66
N GLU A 470 1.89 -1.90 0.82
CA GLU A 470 1.32 -2.75 1.85
C GLU A 470 1.10 -4.18 1.38
N VAL A 471 0.82 -4.46 0.11
CA VAL A 471 0.61 -5.86 -0.34
C VAL A 471 1.93 -6.66 -0.24
N ASP A 472 3.03 -6.05 -0.68
CA ASP A 472 4.35 -6.68 -0.76
C ASP A 472 5.26 -6.29 0.41
N ARG A 473 5.46 -7.19 1.39
CA ARG A 473 6.15 -6.83 2.65
C ARG A 473 7.17 -7.82 3.15
#